data_AF-A0A2X5SFJ6-F1
#
_entry.id   AF-A0A2X5SFJ6-F1
#
_cell.length_a   1.000
_cell.length_b   1.000
_cell.length_c   1.000
_cell.angle_alpha   90.00
_cell.angle_beta   90.00
_cell.angle_gamma   90.00
#
_symmetry.space_group_name_H-M   'P 1'
#
loop_
_entity.id
_entity.type
_entity.pdbx_description
1 polymer ?
#
loop_
_entity_poly.entity_id
_entity_poly.type
_entity_poly.pdbx_seq_one_letter_code
_entity_poly.pdbx_strand_id
1 'polypeptide(L)'
;MIVATDHPAVAEAVTAAGGEVCMTREDHNSGTERLAEVIDACQLADDTIIVNVQGDEPLVPPAIIRQVAENLSQASSGMATLAVPVTEAEEAFNPNAVKVVTDHQGYALYFSRATIPWDRERYAASRDTIGDTLLRHIGIYAYRAGLSVVISAGSPARWSRLNCWSS
;
A
#
# COMPACT_ATOMS: atom_id res chain seq x y z
N MET A 1 -7.55 -15.67 -4.00
CA MET A 1 -6.24 -14.99 -4.05
C MET A 1 -5.66 -15.33 -5.40
N ILE A 2 -5.30 -14.31 -6.18
CA ILE A 2 -4.82 -14.47 -7.55
C ILE A 2 -3.38 -13.99 -7.58
N VAL A 3 -2.48 -14.79 -8.16
CA VAL A 3 -1.11 -14.37 -8.45
C VAL A 3 -1.07 -13.79 -9.86
N ALA A 4 -0.66 -12.53 -9.99
CA ALA A 4 -0.49 -11.86 -11.27
C ALA A 4 0.98 -11.94 -11.71
N THR A 5 1.25 -12.57 -12.85
CA THR A 5 2.63 -12.79 -13.35
C THR A 5 2.69 -12.76 -14.87
N ASP A 6 3.81 -12.29 -15.41
CA ASP A 6 4.17 -12.38 -16.83
C ASP A 6 4.97 -13.65 -17.15
N HIS A 7 5.62 -14.24 -16.14
CA HIS A 7 6.53 -15.36 -16.35
C HIS A 7 5.85 -16.74 -16.26
N PRO A 8 5.93 -17.60 -17.29
CA PRO A 8 5.30 -18.92 -17.30
C PRO A 8 5.73 -19.85 -16.15
N ALA A 9 7.03 -19.86 -15.82
CA ALA A 9 7.53 -20.70 -14.72
C ALA A 9 6.92 -20.34 -13.34
N VAL A 10 6.58 -19.06 -13.11
CA VAL A 10 5.88 -18.65 -11.88
C VAL A 10 4.45 -19.15 -11.91
N ALA A 11 3.78 -19.05 -13.06
CA ALA A 11 2.41 -19.55 -13.23
C ALA A 11 2.31 -21.07 -13.00
N GLU A 12 3.26 -21.84 -13.53
CA GLU A 12 3.36 -23.28 -13.33
C GLU A 12 3.54 -23.63 -11.86
N ALA A 13 4.47 -22.95 -11.16
CA ALA A 13 4.73 -23.18 -9.74
C ALA A 13 3.49 -22.88 -8.86
N VAL A 14 2.79 -21.78 -9.13
CA VAL A 14 1.58 -21.40 -8.38
C VAL A 14 0.44 -22.39 -8.65
N THR A 15 0.23 -22.77 -9.91
CA THR A 15 -0.81 -23.74 -10.29
C THR A 15 -0.52 -25.11 -9.68
N ALA A 16 0.74 -25.55 -9.68
CA ALA A 16 1.16 -26.81 -9.04
C ALA A 16 0.94 -26.80 -7.53
N ALA A 17 1.00 -25.62 -6.89
CA ALA A 17 0.65 -25.43 -5.48
C ALA A 17 -0.87 -25.27 -5.23
N GLY A 18 -1.71 -25.36 -6.28
CA GLY A 18 -3.17 -25.22 -6.20
C GLY A 18 -3.68 -23.77 -6.13
N GLY A 19 -2.81 -22.79 -6.44
CA GLY A 19 -3.18 -21.38 -6.51
C GLY A 19 -3.80 -20.98 -7.85
N GLU A 20 -4.47 -19.82 -7.84
CA GLU A 20 -5.03 -19.20 -9.04
C GLU A 20 -4.05 -18.19 -9.63
N VAL A 21 -3.90 -18.20 -10.96
CA VAL A 21 -2.97 -17.34 -11.68
C VAL A 21 -3.71 -16.52 -12.73
N CYS A 22 -3.37 -15.23 -12.80
CA CYS A 22 -3.70 -14.36 -13.92
C CYS A 22 -2.41 -14.02 -14.65
N MET A 23 -2.30 -14.45 -15.92
CA MET A 23 -1.18 -14.04 -16.76
C MET A 23 -1.36 -12.57 -17.13
N THR A 24 -0.32 -11.77 -16.91
CA THR A 24 -0.31 -10.34 -17.26
C THR A 24 0.77 -10.05 -18.29
N ARG A 25 0.62 -8.97 -19.06
CA ARG A 25 1.66 -8.52 -19.99
C ARG A 25 3.00 -8.21 -19.30
N GLU A 26 4.09 -8.41 -20.04
CA GLU A 26 5.47 -8.16 -19.60
C GLU A 26 5.83 -6.66 -19.60
N ASP A 27 5.10 -5.84 -20.35
CA ASP A 27 5.42 -4.42 -20.60
C ASP A 27 4.82 -3.44 -19.58
N HIS A 28 4.29 -3.94 -18.46
CA HIS A 28 3.81 -3.12 -17.34
C HIS A 28 4.97 -2.42 -16.62
N ASN A 29 4.87 -1.11 -16.44
CA ASN A 29 5.86 -0.28 -15.76
C ASN A 29 5.60 -0.15 -14.26
N SER A 30 4.42 -0.57 -13.79
CA SER A 30 4.05 -0.52 -12.37
C SER A 30 3.10 -1.64 -11.95
N GLY A 31 3.04 -1.91 -10.65
CA GLY A 31 2.08 -2.87 -10.08
C GLY A 31 0.62 -2.46 -10.25
N THR A 32 0.33 -1.17 -10.39
CA THR A 32 -1.04 -0.67 -10.61
C THR A 32 -1.55 -0.96 -12.02
N GLU A 33 -0.68 -0.86 -13.03
CA GLU A 33 -1.01 -1.24 -14.41
C GLU A 33 -1.32 -2.74 -14.50
N ARG A 34 -0.46 -3.56 -13.88
CA ARG A 34 -0.69 -5.00 -13.74
C ARG A 34 -2.01 -5.32 -13.05
N LEU A 35 -2.34 -4.59 -11.98
CA LEU A 35 -3.59 -4.77 -11.25
C LEU A 35 -4.83 -4.43 -12.10
N ALA A 36 -4.76 -3.38 -12.92
CA ALA A 36 -5.86 -3.02 -13.83
C ALA A 36 -6.14 -4.14 -14.85
N GLU A 37 -5.10 -4.77 -15.40
CA GLU A 37 -5.28 -5.91 -16.30
C GLU A 37 -5.95 -7.10 -15.62
N VAL A 38 -5.58 -7.40 -14.36
CA VAL A 38 -6.24 -8.46 -13.58
C VAL A 38 -7.71 -8.14 -13.33
N ILE A 39 -8.04 -6.89 -13.02
CA ILE A 39 -9.42 -6.43 -12.81
C ILE A 39 -10.27 -6.68 -14.06
N ASP A 40 -9.75 -6.28 -15.22
CA ASP A 40 -10.44 -6.44 -16.50
C ASP A 40 -10.59 -7.93 -16.86
N ALA A 41 -9.53 -8.72 -16.71
CA ALA A 41 -9.53 -10.16 -17.00
C ALA A 41 -10.52 -10.93 -16.12
N CYS A 42 -10.65 -10.53 -14.85
CA CYS A 42 -11.57 -11.14 -13.89
C CYS A 42 -12.98 -10.50 -13.90
N GLN A 43 -13.21 -9.45 -14.69
CA GLN A 43 -14.49 -8.70 -14.75
C GLN A 43 -14.98 -8.26 -13.36
N LEU A 44 -14.08 -7.77 -12.51
CA LEU A 44 -14.43 -7.36 -11.15
C LEU A 44 -15.31 -6.10 -11.17
N ALA A 45 -16.38 -6.09 -10.36
CA ALA A 45 -17.24 -4.93 -10.21
C ALA A 45 -16.48 -3.76 -9.57
N ASP A 46 -16.82 -2.52 -9.94
CA ASP A 46 -16.11 -1.30 -9.51
C ASP A 46 -16.00 -1.14 -7.99
N ASP A 47 -16.96 -1.65 -7.23
CA ASP A 47 -17.03 -1.59 -5.77
C ASP A 47 -16.26 -2.71 -5.06
N THR A 48 -15.75 -3.69 -5.82
CA THR A 48 -14.92 -4.80 -5.31
C THR A 48 -13.66 -4.25 -4.65
N ILE A 49 -13.41 -4.65 -3.41
CA ILE A 49 -12.18 -4.32 -2.68
C ILE A 49 -11.11 -5.33 -3.02
N ILE A 50 -9.95 -4.84 -3.45
CA ILE A 50 -8.78 -5.64 -3.80
C ILE A 50 -7.63 -5.21 -2.92
N VAL A 51 -6.94 -6.17 -2.30
CA VAL A 51 -5.72 -5.92 -1.54
C VAL A 51 -4.52 -6.38 -2.38
N ASN A 52 -3.62 -5.45 -2.66
CA ASN A 52 -2.36 -5.74 -3.34
C ASN A 52 -1.31 -6.15 -2.31
N VAL A 53 -0.86 -7.40 -2.39
CA VAL A 53 0.22 -7.97 -1.57
C VAL A 53 1.41 -8.24 -2.48
N GLN A 54 2.53 -7.60 -2.21
CA GLN A 54 3.74 -7.76 -3.02
C GLN A 54 4.35 -9.15 -2.81
N GLY A 55 4.86 -9.76 -3.89
CA GLY A 55 5.43 -11.12 -3.84
C GLY A 55 6.76 -11.23 -3.08
N ASP A 56 7.42 -10.11 -2.83
CA ASP A 56 8.65 -10.00 -2.06
C ASP A 56 8.41 -9.75 -0.55
N GLU A 57 7.15 -9.64 -0.12
CA GLU A 57 6.76 -9.58 1.30
C GLU A 57 6.08 -10.89 1.78
N PRO A 58 6.79 -12.04 1.86
CA PRO A 58 6.19 -13.33 2.22
C PRO A 58 5.68 -13.42 3.67
N LEU A 59 6.04 -12.45 4.51
CA LEU A 59 5.75 -12.44 5.95
C LEU A 59 4.68 -11.43 6.35
N VAL A 60 3.93 -10.84 5.41
CA VAL A 60 2.80 -9.95 5.75
C VAL A 60 1.79 -10.73 6.58
N PRO A 61 1.51 -10.31 7.83
CA PRO A 61 0.55 -11.01 8.66
C PRO A 61 -0.86 -10.96 8.04
N PRO A 62 -1.62 -12.07 7.99
CA PRO A 62 -2.98 -12.07 7.45
C PRO A 62 -3.92 -11.05 8.12
N ALA A 63 -3.66 -10.69 9.38
CA ALA A 63 -4.40 -9.66 10.09
C ALA A 63 -4.25 -8.28 9.43
N ILE A 64 -3.06 -7.93 8.93
CA ILE A 64 -2.77 -6.67 8.23
C ILE A 64 -3.56 -6.59 6.91
N ILE A 65 -3.62 -7.70 6.17
CA ILE A 65 -4.39 -7.81 4.92
C ILE A 65 -5.89 -7.59 5.19
N ARG A 66 -6.44 -8.20 6.24
CA ARG A 66 -7.85 -8.01 6.62
C ARG A 66 -8.11 -6.57 7.07
N GLN A 67 -7.23 -6.03 7.93
CA GLN A 67 -7.38 -4.68 8.46
C GLN A 67 -7.43 -3.63 7.36
N VAL A 68 -6.53 -3.69 6.36
CA VAL A 68 -6.53 -2.70 5.27
C VAL A 68 -7.79 -2.80 4.41
N ALA A 69 -8.32 -4.01 4.19
CA ALA A 69 -9.57 -4.22 3.47
C ALA A 69 -10.78 -3.68 4.26
N GLU A 70 -10.86 -3.98 5.55
CA GLU A 70 -11.92 -3.49 6.46
C GLU A 70 -11.91 -1.96 6.52
N ASN A 71 -10.74 -1.36 6.66
CA ASN A 71 -10.56 0.10 6.67
C ASN A 71 -11.10 0.75 5.38
N LEU A 72 -10.85 0.15 4.22
CA LEU A 72 -11.41 0.66 2.96
C LEU A 72 -12.92 0.44 2.87
N SER A 73 -13.44 -0.67 3.39
CA SER A 73 -14.87 -0.97 3.37
C SER A 73 -15.71 0.10 4.09
N GLN A 74 -15.18 0.66 5.18
CA GLN A 74 -15.82 1.70 5.98
C GLN A 74 -15.50 3.13 5.50
N ALA A 75 -14.53 3.27 4.60
CA ALA A 75 -14.11 4.56 4.09
C ALA A 75 -14.87 4.95 2.82
N SER A 76 -15.14 6.25 2.69
CA SER A 76 -15.59 6.84 1.44
C SER A 76 -14.45 7.06 0.43
N SER A 77 -13.22 6.68 0.77
CA SER A 77 -12.08 6.72 -0.15
C SER A 77 -12.13 5.55 -1.14
N GLY A 78 -11.39 5.69 -2.24
CA GLY A 78 -11.16 4.59 -3.17
C GLY A 78 -9.89 3.77 -2.85
N MET A 79 -9.08 4.22 -1.89
CA MET A 79 -7.84 3.55 -1.48
C MET A 79 -7.61 3.65 0.03
N ALA A 80 -6.96 2.62 0.60
CA ALA A 80 -6.45 2.61 1.96
C ALA A 80 -5.09 1.93 2.03
N THR A 81 -4.31 2.30 3.04
CA THR A 81 -3.05 1.68 3.43
C THR A 81 -2.92 1.67 4.96
N LEU A 82 -1.80 1.20 5.48
CA LEU A 82 -1.50 1.13 6.90
C LEU A 82 -0.15 1.78 7.21
N ALA A 83 -0.01 2.19 8.46
CA ALA A 83 1.25 2.57 9.04
C ALA A 83 1.36 2.02 10.46
N VAL A 84 2.59 1.94 10.96
CA VAL A 84 2.88 1.64 12.36
C VAL A 84 3.63 2.79 13.01
N PRO A 85 3.46 3.01 14.33
CA PRO A 85 4.31 3.92 15.07
C PRO A 85 5.78 3.54 14.93
N VAL A 86 6.64 4.53 14.71
CA VAL A 86 8.09 4.37 14.80
C VAL A 86 8.50 4.50 16.25
N THR A 87 9.19 3.48 16.79
CA THR A 87 9.65 3.48 18.19
C THR A 87 11.15 3.74 18.32
N GLU A 88 11.91 3.56 17.23
CA GLU A 88 13.36 3.66 17.22
C GLU A 88 13.86 4.83 16.38
N ALA A 89 14.84 5.59 16.90
CA ALA A 89 15.43 6.71 16.18
C ALA A 89 16.12 6.28 14.88
N GLU A 90 16.77 5.12 14.86
CA GLU A 90 17.40 4.58 13.66
C GLU A 90 16.38 4.44 12.51
N GLU A 91 15.20 3.88 12.79
CA GLU A 91 14.12 3.71 11.82
C GLU A 91 13.54 5.06 11.37
N ALA A 92 13.37 6.02 12.29
CA ALA A 92 12.88 7.37 11.98
C ALA A 92 13.73 8.08 10.92
N PHE A 93 15.05 7.90 10.99
CA PHE A 93 16.03 8.56 10.13
C PHE A 93 16.51 7.70 8.96
N ASN A 94 16.05 6.46 8.85
CA ASN A 94 16.38 5.57 7.74
C ASN A 94 15.54 5.93 6.47
N PRO A 95 16.17 6.28 5.34
CA PRO A 95 15.46 6.61 4.09
C PRO A 95 14.79 5.41 3.41
N ASN A 96 15.07 4.19 3.87
CA ASN A 96 14.37 2.97 3.43
C ASN A 96 13.05 2.75 4.18
N ALA A 97 12.89 3.36 5.37
CA ALA A 97 11.61 3.42 6.05
C ALA A 97 10.83 4.66 5.55
N VAL A 98 9.78 4.46 4.75
CA VAL A 98 8.93 5.58 4.29
C VAL A 98 8.07 6.06 5.45
N LYS A 99 8.10 7.36 5.73
CA LYS A 99 7.24 8.00 6.73
C LYS A 99 5.99 8.57 6.07
N VAL A 100 4.91 8.62 6.84
CA VAL A 100 3.63 9.21 6.42
C VAL A 100 3.12 10.18 7.47
N VAL A 101 2.54 11.30 7.01
CA VAL A 101 1.80 12.24 7.86
C VAL A 101 0.33 12.17 7.47
N THR A 102 -0.54 12.14 8.46
CA THR A 102 -2.00 12.08 8.29
C THR A 102 -2.69 13.32 8.84
N ASP A 103 -3.93 13.58 8.41
CA ASP A 103 -4.83 14.49 9.11
C ASP A 103 -5.51 13.80 10.30
N HIS A 104 -6.34 14.55 11.02
CA HIS A 104 -7.08 14.06 12.19
C HIS A 104 -8.12 12.96 11.88
N GLN A 105 -8.44 12.72 10.61
CA GLN A 105 -9.35 11.65 10.17
C GLN A 105 -8.58 10.43 9.64
N GLY A 106 -7.24 10.47 9.67
CA GLY A 106 -6.39 9.39 9.18
C GLY A 106 -6.11 9.46 7.68
N TYR A 107 -6.50 10.53 6.97
CA TYR A 107 -6.12 10.68 5.56
C TYR A 107 -4.65 11.09 5.46
N ALA A 108 -3.86 10.32 4.72
CA ALA A 108 -2.48 10.63 4.41
C ALA A 108 -2.38 11.94 3.63
N LEU A 109 -1.64 12.87 4.19
CA LEU A 109 -1.30 14.16 3.59
C LEU A 109 -0.06 14.04 2.71
N TYR A 110 0.94 13.29 3.17
CA TYR A 110 2.21 13.17 2.47
C TYR A 110 3.02 11.94 2.90
N PHE A 111 3.74 11.36 1.93
CA PHE A 111 4.71 10.28 2.13
C PHE A 111 6.12 10.81 1.83
N SER A 112 7.10 10.45 2.64
CA SER A 112 8.48 10.83 2.40
C SER A 112 9.49 9.83 2.94
N ARG A 113 10.65 9.76 2.29
CA ARG A 113 11.83 9.09 2.85
C ARG A 113 12.53 9.96 3.91
N ALA A 114 12.30 11.28 3.88
CA ALA A 114 12.73 12.19 4.94
C ALA A 114 11.95 11.95 6.24
N THR A 115 12.52 12.36 7.37
CA THR A 115 11.85 12.26 8.68
C THR A 115 10.77 13.34 8.79
N ILE A 116 9.52 12.91 8.75
CA ILE A 116 8.33 13.77 8.84
C ILE A 116 7.32 13.20 9.86
N PRO A 117 6.68 14.04 10.70
CA PRO A 117 6.95 15.47 10.84
C PRO A 117 8.31 15.74 11.50
N TRP A 118 8.93 16.88 11.17
CA TRP A 118 10.21 17.28 11.76
C TRP A 118 9.98 17.97 13.10
N ASP A 119 10.50 17.39 14.19
CA ASP A 119 10.53 17.99 15.52
C ASP A 119 11.71 18.96 15.61
N ARG A 120 11.42 20.26 15.45
CA ARG A 120 12.43 21.31 15.32
C ARG A 120 13.32 21.39 16.57
N GLU A 121 12.71 21.48 17.75
CA GLU A 121 13.44 21.64 19.01
C GLU A 121 14.23 20.38 19.35
N ARG A 122 13.63 19.20 19.23
CA ARG A 122 14.29 17.93 19.58
C ARG A 122 15.47 17.63 18.68
N TYR A 123 15.26 17.68 17.37
CA TYR A 123 16.28 17.28 16.41
C TYR A 123 17.35 18.35 16.17
N ALA A 124 17.12 19.59 16.62
CA ALA A 124 18.20 20.58 16.77
C ALA A 124 19.16 20.23 17.92
N ALA A 125 18.68 19.55 18.98
CA ALA A 125 19.50 19.15 20.12
C ALA A 125 20.22 17.81 19.89
N SER A 126 19.48 16.76 19.49
CA SER A 126 20.04 15.45 19.13
C SER A 126 19.03 14.63 18.31
N ARG A 127 19.53 13.67 17.53
CA ARG A 127 18.74 12.69 16.77
C ARG A 127 18.69 11.31 17.44
N ASP A 128 19.14 11.20 18.69
CA ASP A 128 19.16 9.93 19.43
C ASP A 128 17.79 9.56 20.02
N THR A 129 16.86 10.51 20.10
CA THR A 129 15.50 10.29 20.61
C THR A 129 14.47 10.79 19.62
N ILE A 130 13.26 10.24 19.68
CA ILE A 130 12.12 10.61 18.84
C ILE A 130 10.91 11.01 19.70
N GLY A 131 9.95 11.69 19.08
CA GLY A 131 8.61 11.84 19.63
C GLY A 131 7.72 10.62 19.31
N ASP A 132 6.43 10.74 19.61
CA ASP A 132 5.40 9.71 19.44
C ASP A 132 4.54 9.91 18.18
N THR A 133 4.89 10.87 17.32
CA THR A 133 4.08 11.25 16.15
C THR A 133 4.54 10.62 14.84
N LEU A 134 5.66 9.91 14.82
CA LEU A 134 6.22 9.34 13.59
C LEU A 134 5.51 8.03 13.23
N LEU A 135 5.06 7.96 11.99
CA LEU A 135 4.43 6.77 11.42
C LEU A 135 5.25 6.26 10.24
N ARG A 136 5.61 4.97 10.26
CA ARG A 136 6.20 4.27 9.13
C ARG A 136 5.09 3.62 8.32
N HIS A 137 5.05 3.95 7.04
CA HIS A 137 4.15 3.34 6.07
C HIS A 137 4.49 1.86 5.84
N ILE A 138 3.45 1.03 5.77
CA ILE A 138 3.53 -0.38 5.36
C ILE A 138 3.09 -0.45 3.90
N GLY A 139 3.90 -1.03 3.02
CA GLY A 139 3.70 -1.08 1.55
C GLY A 139 2.51 -1.91 1.06
N ILE A 140 1.48 -2.10 1.89
CA ILE A 140 0.25 -2.80 1.56
C ILE A 140 -0.86 -1.80 1.23
N TYR A 141 -1.62 -2.10 0.19
CA TYR A 141 -2.68 -1.22 -0.29
C TYR A 141 -3.96 -1.99 -0.57
N ALA A 142 -5.08 -1.40 -0.19
CA ALA A 142 -6.41 -1.80 -0.64
C ALA A 142 -6.96 -0.75 -1.61
N TYR A 143 -7.66 -1.21 -2.65
CA TYR A 143 -8.27 -0.38 -3.69
C TYR A 143 -9.69 -0.84 -3.95
N ARG A 144 -10.57 0.08 -4.35
CA ARG A 144 -11.79 -0.28 -5.08
C ARG A 144 -11.42 -0.49 -6.55
N ALA A 145 -11.89 -1.57 -7.17
CA ALA A 145 -11.50 -1.94 -8.53
C ALA A 145 -11.65 -0.77 -9.52
N GLY A 146 -12.75 -0.02 -9.43
CA GLY A 146 -12.99 1.14 -10.28
C GLY A 146 -11.96 2.27 -10.12
N LEU A 147 -11.30 2.41 -8.95
CA LEU A 147 -10.22 3.40 -8.78
C LEU A 147 -8.93 2.97 -9.47
N SER A 148 -8.55 1.69 -9.38
CA SER A 148 -7.30 1.17 -9.95
C SER A 148 -7.23 1.37 -11.47
N VAL A 149 -8.36 1.21 -12.16
CA VAL A 149 -8.49 1.50 -13.60
C VAL A 149 -8.19 2.97 -13.90
N VAL A 150 -8.68 3.90 -13.06
CA VAL A 150 -8.45 5.34 -13.24
C VAL A 150 -7.00 5.74 -12.98
N ILE A 151 -6.35 5.12 -11.99
CA ILE A 151 -4.93 5.37 -11.67
C ILE A 151 -4.03 4.90 -12.81
N SER A 152 -4.28 3.70 -13.33
CA SER A 152 -3.54 3.16 -14.49
C SER A 152 -3.68 4.04 -15.72
N ALA A 153 -4.85 4.63 -15.95
CA ALA A 153 -5.10 5.53 -17.08
C ALA A 153 -4.45 6.93 -16.97
N GLY A 154 -3.67 7.20 -15.91
CA GLY A 154 -3.04 8.51 -15.68
C GLY A 154 -4.04 9.66 -15.46
N SER A 155 -5.31 9.34 -15.20
CA SER A 155 -6.33 10.35 -14.91
C SER A 155 -6.10 10.89 -13.51
N PRO A 156 -6.23 12.21 -13.28
CA PRO A 156 -6.19 12.79 -11.94
C PRO A 156 -7.47 12.42 -11.19
N ALA A 157 -7.62 11.14 -10.82
CA ALA A 157 -8.53 10.74 -9.77
C ALA A 157 -8.18 11.57 -8.54
N ARG A 158 -9.19 11.97 -7.76
CA ARG A 158 -9.00 12.70 -6.51
C ARG A 158 -8.10 11.89 -5.57
N TRP A 159 -6.79 12.14 -5.63
CA TRP A 159 -5.74 11.66 -4.72
C TRP A 159 -6.00 12.03 -3.25
N SER A 160 -7.07 12.79 -2.99
CA SER A 160 -7.34 13.51 -1.75
C SER A 160 -7.52 12.66 -0.50
N ARG A 161 -7.62 11.34 -0.60
CA ARG A 161 -8.07 10.49 0.51
C ARG A 161 -7.46 9.09 0.47
N LEU A 162 -6.21 8.96 0.84
CA LEU A 162 -5.64 7.67 1.22
C LEU A 162 -5.77 7.53 2.72
N ASN A 163 -6.59 6.61 3.22
CA ASN A 163 -6.67 6.38 4.66
C ASN A 163 -5.45 5.56 5.12
N CYS A 164 -4.79 6.04 6.17
CA CYS A 164 -3.66 5.40 6.81
C CYS A 164 -3.95 5.28 8.30
N TRP A 165 -4.14 4.04 8.76
CA TRP A 165 -4.46 3.75 10.16
C TRP A 165 -3.20 3.28 10.87
N SER A 166 -2.99 3.75 12.10
CA SER A 166 -2.02 3.19 13.04
C SER A 166 -2.61 1.94 13.68
N SER A 167 -1.90 0.82 13.60
CA SER A 167 -2.21 -0.40 14.37
C SER A 167 -1.98 -0.21 15.86
#